data_AF-A0A2S8RT45-F1
#
_entry.id   AF-A0A2S8RT45-F1
#
_cell.length_a   1.000
_cell.length_b   1.000
_cell.length_c   1.000
_cell.angle_alpha   90.00
_cell.angle_beta   90.00
_cell.angle_gamma   90.00
#
_symmetry.space_group_name_H-M   'P 1'
#
loop_
_entity.id
_entity.type
_entity.pdbx_description
1 polymer ?
#
loop_
_entity_poly.entity_id
_entity_poly.type
_entity_poly.pdbx_seq_one_letter_code
_entity_poly.pdbx_strand_id
1 'polypeptide(L)'
;MNTPRFFWIGEESEIFAAASIRQLARDNGRAGTGIDRWDDHPDRGVLLFDEEGELIEWAELDAVATRMTLRNRGNDDRPLETLRGNLHDLYAWTDGGRFNLPVMFCTQYN
;
A
#
# COMPACT_ATOMS: atom_id res chain seq x y z
N MET A 1 11.96 0.36 16.29
CA MET A 1 11.38 0.09 14.96
C MET A 1 10.15 0.97 14.82
N ASN A 2 10.03 1.72 13.73
CA ASN A 2 8.81 2.49 13.48
C ASN A 2 7.68 1.52 13.17
N THR A 3 6.53 1.69 13.83
CA THR A 3 5.32 0.92 13.52
C THR A 3 4.92 1.20 12.06
N PRO A 4 4.70 0.16 11.22
CA PRO A 4 4.27 0.37 9.84
C PRO A 4 2.90 1.06 9.82
N ARG A 5 2.74 1.99 8.88
CA ARG A 5 1.48 2.67 8.56
C ARG A 5 1.00 2.15 7.21
N PHE A 6 -0.30 2.27 6.97
CA PHE A 6 -0.96 1.68 5.81
C PHE A 6 -1.67 2.75 5.02
N PHE A 7 -1.53 2.69 3.70
CA PHE A 7 -2.13 3.64 2.78
C PHE A 7 -2.77 2.89 1.64
N TRP A 8 -3.98 3.29 1.24
CA TRP A 8 -4.45 2.98 -0.11
C TRP A 8 -4.08 4.14 -1.03
N ILE A 9 -3.74 3.85 -2.28
CA ILE A 9 -3.34 4.83 -3.29
C ILE A 9 -4.02 4.45 -4.59
N GLY A 10 -4.77 5.36 -5.20
CA GLY A 10 -5.49 5.13 -6.45
C GLY A 10 -6.71 4.23 -6.27
N GLU A 11 -6.49 2.95 -6.04
CA GLU A 11 -7.55 1.98 -5.78
C GLU A 11 -7.55 1.54 -4.31
N GLU A 12 -8.74 1.39 -3.72
CA GLU A 12 -8.90 0.90 -2.33
C GLU A 12 -8.31 -0.51 -2.13
N SER A 13 -8.10 -1.26 -3.22
CA SER A 13 -7.51 -2.60 -3.20
C SER A 13 -5.98 -2.59 -3.14
N GLU A 14 -5.34 -1.47 -3.49
CA GLU A 14 -3.89 -1.29 -3.52
C GLU A 14 -3.37 -0.75 -2.20
N ILE A 15 -2.95 -1.67 -1.31
CA ILE A 15 -2.51 -1.30 0.04
C ILE A 15 -0.99 -1.34 0.16
N PHE A 16 -0.45 -0.23 0.64
CA PHE A 16 0.98 -0.01 0.83
C PHE A 16 1.31 0.13 2.32
N ALA A 17 2.31 -0.63 2.78
CA ALA A 17 2.92 -0.43 4.08
C ALA A 17 4.14 0.51 3.94
N ALA A 18 4.19 1.54 4.78
CA ALA A 18 5.29 2.52 4.80
C ALA A 18 5.44 3.18 6.18
N ALA A 19 6.55 3.87 6.42
CA ALA A 19 6.71 4.70 7.61
C ALA A 19 5.94 6.04 7.51
N SER A 20 5.66 6.50 6.29
CA SER A 20 4.84 7.69 6.01
C SER A 20 4.48 7.76 4.52
N ILE A 21 3.44 8.53 4.17
CA ILE A 21 3.12 8.85 2.77
C ILE A 21 4.29 9.52 2.02
N ARG A 22 5.11 10.33 2.72
CA ARG A 22 6.30 10.96 2.12
C ARG A 22 7.37 9.94 1.74
N GLN A 23 7.45 8.81 2.43
CA GLN A 23 8.35 7.73 2.02
C GLN A 23 7.85 7.08 0.73
N LEU A 24 6.55 6.80 0.63
CA LEU A 24 5.92 6.28 -0.60
C LEU A 24 6.12 7.23 -1.78
N ALA A 25 5.84 8.53 -1.58
CA ALA A 25 6.02 9.55 -2.59
C ALA A 25 7.47 9.62 -3.13
N ARG A 26 8.46 9.47 -2.24
CA ARG A 26 9.89 9.49 -2.59
C ARG A 26 10.40 8.18 -3.18
N ASP A 27 9.63 7.11 -3.10
CA ASP A 27 9.98 5.82 -3.70
C ASP A 27 9.76 5.81 -5.21
N ASN A 28 9.05 6.80 -5.75
CA ASN A 28 8.90 7.04 -7.19
C ASN A 28 8.40 5.79 -7.94
N GLY A 29 7.34 5.18 -7.39
CA GLY A 29 6.68 4.03 -8.00
C GLY A 29 7.39 2.68 -7.84
N ARG A 30 8.56 2.58 -7.18
CA ARG A 30 9.30 1.30 -7.08
C ARG A 30 8.54 0.21 -6.32
N ALA A 31 7.69 0.58 -5.37
CA ALA A 31 6.78 -0.33 -4.68
C ALA A 31 5.51 -0.64 -5.48
N GLY A 32 5.37 -0.13 -6.71
CA GLY A 32 4.17 -0.32 -7.55
C GLY A 32 3.05 0.66 -7.26
N THR A 33 3.34 1.85 -6.72
CA THR A 33 2.33 2.83 -6.30
C THR A 33 1.68 3.63 -7.44
N GLY A 34 2.17 3.50 -8.68
CA GLY A 34 1.72 4.35 -9.81
C GLY A 34 2.10 5.83 -9.70
N ILE A 35 2.90 6.22 -8.69
CA ILE A 35 3.30 7.63 -8.48
C ILE A 35 4.45 7.99 -9.43
N ASP A 36 4.22 8.95 -10.33
CA ASP A 36 5.25 9.56 -11.18
C ASP A 36 5.81 10.83 -10.55
N ARG A 37 4.94 11.68 -9.98
CA ARG A 37 5.31 12.97 -9.39
C ARG A 37 4.57 13.20 -8.07
N TRP A 38 5.15 14.02 -7.19
CA TRP A 38 4.51 14.43 -5.94
C TRP A 38 4.92 15.85 -5.53
N ASP A 39 4.05 16.53 -4.80
CA ASP A 39 4.28 17.85 -4.22
C ASP A 39 3.96 17.85 -2.71
N ASP A 40 4.72 18.59 -1.90
CA ASP A 40 4.40 18.84 -0.48
C ASP A 40 3.69 20.20 -0.37
N HIS A 41 2.38 20.19 -0.14
CA HIS A 41 1.58 21.40 0.00
C HIS A 41 1.41 21.74 1.49
N PRO A 42 1.69 22.98 1.93
CA PRO A 42 1.65 23.35 3.35
C PRO A 42 0.28 23.10 4.00
N ASP A 43 -0.82 23.37 3.27
CA ASP A 43 -2.17 23.20 3.80
C ASP A 43 -2.87 21.88 3.44
N ARG A 44 -2.43 21.19 2.38
CA ARG A 44 -3.11 19.99 1.84
C ARG A 44 -2.33 18.70 2.10
N GLY A 45 -1.10 18.81 2.59
CA GLY A 45 -0.20 17.68 2.74
C GLY A 45 0.38 17.22 1.40
N VAL A 46 0.61 15.92 1.28
CA VAL A 46 1.27 15.33 0.09
C VAL A 46 0.25 15.14 -1.02
N LEU A 47 0.52 15.74 -2.18
CA LEU A 47 -0.21 15.51 -3.43
C LEU A 47 0.58 14.53 -4.29
N LEU A 48 -0.11 13.56 -4.87
CA LEU A 48 0.47 12.50 -5.69
C LEU A 48 -0.10 12.59 -7.10
N PHE A 49 0.72 12.32 -8.11
CA PHE A 49 0.32 12.41 -9.51
C PHE A 49 0.78 11.17 -10.29
N ASP A 50 -0.04 10.74 -11.24
CA ASP A 50 0.27 9.67 -12.19
C ASP A 50 1.09 10.18 -13.39
N GLU A 51 1.34 9.30 -14.36
CA GLU A 51 2.14 9.62 -15.55
C GLU A 51 1.44 10.61 -16.50
N GLU A 52 0.11 10.67 -16.46
CA GLU A 52 -0.70 11.67 -17.17
C GLU A 52 -0.71 13.03 -16.45
N GLY A 53 -0.23 13.09 -15.20
CA GLY A 53 -0.22 14.30 -14.38
C GLY A 53 -1.54 14.55 -13.65
N GLU A 54 -2.43 13.56 -13.61
CA GLU A 54 -3.68 13.59 -12.86
C GLU A 54 -3.43 13.31 -11.37
N LEU A 55 -4.30 13.85 -10.51
CA LEU A 55 -4.14 13.70 -9.07
C LEU A 55 -4.57 12.29 -8.62
N ILE A 56 -3.67 11.57 -7.97
CA ILE A 56 -3.95 10.28 -7.36
C ILE A 56 -4.51 10.50 -5.95
N GLU A 57 -5.69 9.96 -5.69
CA GLU A 57 -6.28 9.94 -4.36
C GLU A 57 -5.58 8.91 -3.47
N TRP A 58 -5.49 9.23 -2.17
CA TRP A 58 -4.94 8.32 -1.17
C TRP A 58 -5.50 8.62 0.20
N ALA A 59 -5.52 7.62 1.07
CA ALA A 59 -5.73 7.84 2.49
C ALA A 59 -4.95 6.86 3.36
N GLU A 60 -4.68 7.30 4.58
CA GLU A 60 -4.15 6.42 5.63
C GLU A 60 -5.26 5.58 6.22
N LEU A 61 -4.97 4.30 6.41
CA LEU A 61 -5.89 3.31 6.95
C LEU A 61 -5.59 3.04 8.42
N ASP A 62 -6.64 2.85 9.21
CA ASP A 62 -6.52 2.30 10.56
C ASP A 62 -6.16 0.82 10.45
N ALA A 63 -4.93 0.49 10.84
CA ALA A 63 -4.39 -0.85 10.71
C ALA A 63 -5.15 -1.93 11.50
N VAL A 64 -5.85 -1.55 12.58
CA VAL A 64 -6.57 -2.45 13.47
C VAL A 64 -8.04 -2.54 13.09
N ALA A 65 -8.66 -1.41 12.76
CA ALA A 65 -10.06 -1.35 12.39
C ALA A 65 -10.33 -1.85 10.96
N THR A 66 -9.41 -1.58 10.02
CA THR A 66 -9.53 -2.04 8.64
C THR A 66 -9.30 -3.54 8.55
N ARG A 67 -10.31 -4.28 8.08
CA ARG A 67 -10.26 -5.72 7.89
C ARG A 67 -10.35 -6.07 6.42
N MET A 68 -9.47 -6.96 5.95
CA MET A 68 -9.44 -7.39 4.55
C MET A 68 -9.28 -8.90 4.42
N THR A 69 -9.61 -9.40 3.23
CA THR A 69 -9.35 -10.79 2.83
C THR A 69 -8.24 -10.80 1.78
N LEU A 70 -7.07 -11.31 2.16
CA LEU A 70 -5.98 -11.57 1.22
C LEU A 70 -6.16 -12.98 0.66
N ARG A 71 -6.09 -13.11 -0.67
CA ARG A 71 -6.04 -14.42 -1.34
C ARG A 71 -4.66 -14.59 -1.93
N ASN A 72 -3.83 -15.43 -1.33
CA ASN A 72 -2.56 -15.79 -1.94
C ASN A 72 -2.83 -16.77 -3.08
N ARG A 73 -2.41 -16.42 -4.29
CA ARG A 73 -2.46 -17.30 -5.46
C ARG A 73 -1.05 -17.75 -5.81
N GLY A 74 -0.91 -19.00 -6.21
CA GLY A 74 0.32 -19.50 -6.78
C GLY A 74 0.58 -18.92 -8.16
N ASN A 75 1.76 -19.20 -8.72
CA ASN A 75 2.12 -18.79 -10.08
C ASN A 75 1.19 -19.36 -11.17
N ASP A 76 0.33 -20.32 -10.82
CA ASP A 76 -0.67 -20.98 -11.66
C ASP A 76 -2.11 -20.51 -11.36
N ASP A 77 -2.27 -19.35 -10.71
CA ASP A 77 -3.56 -18.82 -10.22
C ASP A 77 -4.29 -19.72 -9.21
N ARG A 78 -3.67 -20.81 -8.77
CA ARG A 78 -4.29 -21.71 -7.80
C ARG A 78 -4.39 -21.00 -6.45
N PRO A 79 -5.56 -21.01 -5.79
CA PRO A 79 -5.68 -20.48 -4.44
C PRO A 79 -4.79 -21.31 -3.51
N LEU A 80 -3.77 -20.68 -2.93
CA LEU A 80 -2.91 -21.32 -1.96
C LEU A 80 -3.55 -21.20 -0.58
N GLU A 81 -3.84 -19.97 -0.14
CA GLU A 81 -4.45 -19.70 1.16
C GLU A 81 -5.31 -18.43 1.11
N THR A 82 -6.37 -18.38 1.94
CA THR A 82 -7.17 -17.18 2.16
C THR A 82 -6.96 -16.72 3.59
N LEU A 83 -6.43 -15.52 3.76
CA LEU A 83 -6.22 -14.91 5.07
C LEU A 83 -7.26 -13.81 5.29
N ARG A 84 -7.83 -13.77 6.50
CA ARG A 84 -8.77 -12.72 6.93
C ARG A 84 -8.27 -12.14 8.24
N GLY A 85 -8.02 -10.84 8.26
CA GLY A 85 -7.44 -10.18 9.42
C GLY A 85 -7.50 -8.67 9.30
N ASN A 86 -6.94 -8.00 10.30
CA ASN A 86 -6.64 -6.58 10.18
C ASN A 86 -5.34 -6.38 9.37
N LEU A 87 -4.98 -5.14 9.02
CA LEU A 87 -3.81 -4.90 8.17
C LEU A 87 -2.49 -5.32 8.81
N HIS A 88 -2.38 -5.28 10.15
CA HIS A 88 -1.20 -5.83 10.84
C HIS A 88 -1.10 -7.35 10.71
N ASP A 89 -2.21 -8.07 10.85
CA ASP A 89 -2.25 -9.53 10.69
C ASP A 89 -1.83 -9.92 9.26
N LEU A 90 -2.36 -9.20 8.26
CA LEU A 90 -2.05 -9.44 6.86
C LEU A 90 -0.59 -9.11 6.54
N TYR A 91 -0.08 -7.99 7.04
CA TYR A 91 1.32 -7.59 6.84
C TYR A 91 2.31 -8.55 7.49
N ALA A 92 2.04 -9.01 8.71
CA ALA A 92 2.89 -9.97 9.41
C ALA A 92 3.01 -11.28 8.62
N TRP A 93 1.96 -11.67 7.89
CA TRP A 93 1.94 -12.87 7.08
C TRP A 93 2.71 -12.74 5.75
N THR A 94 2.81 -11.53 5.18
CA THR A 94 3.68 -11.25 4.02
C THR A 94 5.16 -11.18 4.38
N ASP A 95 5.58 -11.96 5.39
CA ASP A 95 6.89 -11.93 6.03
C ASP A 95 7.25 -10.59 6.70
N GLY A 96 6.28 -9.69 6.92
CA GLY A 96 6.22 -8.56 7.88
C GLY A 96 7.43 -7.63 8.07
N GLY A 97 8.49 -7.79 7.29
CA GLY A 97 9.83 -7.30 7.65
C GLY A 97 10.96 -7.80 6.74
N ARG A 98 10.71 -8.72 5.79
CA ARG A 98 11.69 -9.01 4.73
C ARG A 98 11.85 -7.88 3.70
N PHE A 99 10.83 -7.06 3.51
CA PHE A 99 10.89 -5.95 2.57
C PHE A 99 11.25 -4.66 3.32
N ASN A 100 12.33 -3.99 2.90
CA ASN A 100 12.57 -2.62 3.30
C ASN A 100 11.35 -1.79 2.86
N LEU A 101 10.70 -1.09 3.80
CA LEU A 101 9.60 -0.18 3.46
C LEU A 101 10.08 0.84 2.40
N PRO A 102 9.22 1.27 1.47
CA PRO A 102 7.81 0.90 1.33
C PRO A 102 7.57 -0.44 0.60
N VAL A 103 6.41 -1.07 0.82
CA VAL A 103 6.01 -2.32 0.13
C VAL A 103 4.51 -2.36 -0.13
N MET A 104 4.11 -2.87 -1.30
CA MET A 104 2.73 -3.20 -1.63
C MET A 104 2.45 -4.66 -1.25
N PHE A 105 1.31 -4.93 -0.62
CA PHE A 105 0.97 -6.29 -0.18
C PHE A 105 -0.45 -6.74 -0.55
N CYS A 106 -1.24 -5.89 -1.20
CA CYS A 106 -2.57 -6.23 -1.70
C CYS A 106 -2.85 -5.44 -2.97
N THR A 107 -3.36 -6.13 -3.99
CA THR A 107 -4.03 -5.60 -5.18
C THR A 107 -5.13 -6.61 -5.54
N GLN A 108 -6.35 -6.18 -5.87
CA GLN A 108 -7.37 -7.12 -6.39
C GLN A 108 -7.43 -6.99 -7.91
N TYR A 109 -6.79 -7.91 -8.61
CA TYR A 109 -7.19 -8.22 -9.99
C TYR A 109 -7.96 -9.53 -9.95
N ASN A 110 -9.25 -9.47 -10.31
CA ASN A 110 -10.16 -10.62 -10.32
C ASN A 110 -9.64 -11.76 -11.21
#